data_AF-A0A6G3DCH9-F1
#
_entry.id   AF-A0A6G3DCH9-F1
#
_cell.length_a   1.000
_cell.length_b   1.000
_cell.length_c   1.000
_cell.angle_alpha   90.00
_cell.angle_beta   90.00
_cell.angle_gamma   90.00
#
_symmetry.space_group_name_H-M   'P 1'
#
loop_
_entity.id
_entity.type
_entity.pdbx_description
1 polymer ?
#
loop_
_entity_poly.entity_id
_entity_poly.type
_entity_poly.pdbx_seq_one_letter_code
_entity_poly.pdbx_strand_id
1 'polypeptide(L)'
;RVSEVEVLEEAEREQILSGWQGASRPVRGASLPQLIAEQAERTPDAVAVECGDQALTYGELDAWAGRVAGWLQGQGVGRGSFVAVKLPRSVELVVALLAVTKAGAAYVPVDPEYPQERVAHILSDATPALVIDDTAMLEQ
;
A
#
# COMPACT_ATOMS: atom_id res chain seq x y z
N ARG A 1 25.48 -10.83 -36.76
CA ARG A 1 24.82 -11.86 -35.92
C ARG A 1 23.32 -11.84 -36.23
N VAL A 2 22.59 -12.94 -36.08
CA VAL A 2 21.12 -12.96 -36.35
C VAL A 2 20.36 -11.96 -35.46
N SER A 3 20.91 -11.60 -34.30
CA SER A 3 20.39 -10.58 -33.38
C SER A 3 20.44 -9.13 -33.90
N GLU A 4 21.08 -8.87 -35.04
CA GLU A 4 21.21 -7.52 -35.62
C GLU A 4 20.26 -7.31 -36.82
N VAL A 5 19.49 -8.34 -37.18
CA VAL A 5 18.51 -8.24 -38.25
C VAL A 5 17.29 -7.50 -37.73
N GLU A 6 16.96 -6.39 -38.37
CA GLU A 6 15.74 -5.65 -38.08
C GLU A 6 14.55 -6.44 -38.63
N VAL A 7 13.68 -6.91 -37.74
CA VAL A 7 12.56 -7.81 -38.07
C VAL A 7 11.26 -7.04 -38.32
N LEU A 8 11.19 -5.78 -37.85
CA LEU A 8 10.04 -4.90 -38.00
C LEU A 8 10.27 -3.91 -39.14
N GLU A 9 9.22 -3.62 -39.88
CA GLU A 9 9.22 -2.46 -40.77
C GLU A 9 9.21 -1.17 -39.93
N GLU A 10 9.80 -0.07 -40.45
CA GLU A 10 9.91 1.19 -39.71
C GLU A 10 8.53 1.74 -39.29
N ALA A 11 7.50 1.54 -40.10
CA ALA A 11 6.13 1.93 -39.76
C ALA A 11 5.55 1.10 -38.60
N GLU A 12 5.83 -0.21 -38.55
CA GLU A 12 5.43 -1.08 -37.44
C GLU A 12 6.17 -0.71 -36.17
N ARG A 13 7.47 -0.40 -36.29
CA ARG A 13 8.32 0.08 -35.20
C ARG A 13 7.83 1.41 -34.65
N GLU A 14 7.50 2.38 -35.51
CA GLU A 14 6.96 3.68 -35.11
C GLU A 14 5.59 3.56 -34.44
N GLN A 15 4.71 2.70 -34.96
CA GLN A 15 3.40 2.44 -34.38
C GLN A 15 3.49 1.82 -32.97
N ILE A 16 4.39 0.87 -32.77
CA ILE A 16 4.64 0.23 -31.47
C ILE A 16 5.28 1.21 -30.49
N LEU A 17 6.31 1.93 -30.95
CA LEU A 17 7.10 2.80 -30.08
C LEU A 17 6.40 4.12 -29.76
N SER A 18 5.56 4.65 -30.63
CA SER A 18 5.00 5.99 -30.49
C SER A 18 3.48 6.07 -30.65
N GLY A 19 2.90 5.21 -31.49
CA GLY A 19 1.46 5.23 -31.80
C GLY A 19 0.58 4.64 -30.69
N TRP A 20 1.11 3.75 -29.85
CA TRP A 20 0.36 3.17 -28.72
C TRP A 20 0.68 3.78 -27.36
N GLN A 21 1.81 4.49 -27.23
CA GLN A 21 2.11 5.22 -26.01
C GLN A 21 1.31 6.53 -25.99
N GLY A 22 0.42 6.66 -25.01
CA GLY A 22 -0.24 7.93 -24.73
C GLY A 22 0.78 9.02 -24.37
N ALA A 23 0.32 10.27 -24.31
CA ALA A 23 1.18 11.39 -23.92
C ALA A 23 1.81 11.15 -22.54
N SER A 24 3.15 11.23 -22.47
CA SER A 24 3.87 11.23 -21.20
C SER A 24 3.42 12.42 -20.35
N ARG A 25 3.12 12.16 -19.07
CA ARG A 25 2.75 13.19 -18.10
C ARG A 25 3.74 13.11 -16.93
N PRO A 26 4.38 14.22 -16.57
CA PRO A 26 5.24 14.25 -15.40
C PRO A 26 4.40 13.97 -14.15
N VAL A 27 4.86 13.04 -13.31
CA VAL A 27 4.23 12.72 -12.02
C VAL A 27 5.15 13.21 -10.91
N ARG A 28 4.57 13.80 -9.86
CA ARG A 28 5.32 14.25 -8.68
C ARG A 28 5.95 13.04 -7.98
N GLY A 29 7.23 13.14 -7.62
CA GLY A 29 7.95 12.10 -6.87
C GLY A 29 7.62 12.11 -5.38
N ALA A 30 6.36 11.84 -5.02
CA ALA A 30 5.91 11.73 -3.63
C ALA A 30 5.41 10.31 -3.34
N SER A 31 5.66 9.81 -2.13
CA SER A 31 5.13 8.54 -1.67
C SER A 31 3.68 8.66 -1.20
N LEU A 32 2.95 7.55 -1.17
CA LEU A 32 1.59 7.50 -0.64
C LEU A 32 1.45 8.15 0.76
N PRO A 33 2.27 7.81 1.77
CA PRO A 33 2.15 8.43 3.08
C PRO A 33 2.44 9.93 3.07
N GLN A 34 3.29 10.43 2.16
CA GLN A 34 3.51 11.87 1.99
C GLN A 34 2.26 12.56 1.43
N LEU A 35 1.62 11.98 0.42
CA LEU A 35 0.40 12.54 -0.18
C LEU A 35 -0.76 12.60 0.83
N ILE A 36 -0.90 11.58 1.68
CA ILE A 36 -1.91 11.57 2.74
C ILE A 36 -1.60 12.60 3.83
N ALA A 37 -0.34 12.71 4.26
CA ALA A 37 0.05 13.72 5.25
C ALA A 37 -0.19 15.15 4.72
N GLU A 38 0.20 15.43 3.46
CA GLU A 38 -0.08 16.72 2.80
C GLU A 38 -1.59 17.01 2.74
N GLN A 39 -2.43 16.00 2.53
CA GLN A 39 -3.88 16.17 2.51
C GLN A 39 -4.46 16.38 3.93
N ALA A 40 -3.91 15.69 4.94
CA ALA A 40 -4.31 15.87 6.34
C ALA A 40 -3.97 17.25 6.88
N GLU A 41 -2.85 17.83 6.47
CA GLU A 41 -2.52 19.23 6.77
C GLU A 41 -3.48 20.22 6.09
N ARG A 42 -3.91 19.91 4.86
CA ARG A 42 -4.78 20.80 4.06
C ARG A 42 -6.24 20.80 4.52
N THR A 43 -6.78 19.64 4.85
CA THR A 43 -8.20 19.47 5.23
C THR A 43 -8.33 18.48 6.38
N PRO A 44 -7.83 18.80 7.59
CA PRO A 44 -7.76 17.85 8.69
C PRO A 44 -9.13 17.33 9.09
N ASP A 45 -10.17 18.18 9.08
CA ASP A 45 -11.53 17.84 9.53
C ASP A 45 -12.40 17.19 8.44
N ALA A 46 -11.89 17.04 7.21
CA ALA A 46 -12.63 16.38 6.15
C ALA A 46 -12.61 14.86 6.34
N VAL A 47 -13.75 14.19 6.10
CA VAL A 47 -13.86 12.73 6.18
C VAL A 47 -12.97 12.08 5.12
N ALA A 48 -12.08 11.19 5.56
CA ALA A 48 -11.17 10.42 4.72
C ALA A 48 -11.68 9.00 4.46
N VAL A 49 -12.24 8.36 5.48
CA VAL A 49 -12.70 6.96 5.44
C VAL A 49 -13.99 6.84 6.24
N GLU A 50 -14.95 6.09 5.73
CA GLU A 50 -16.20 5.74 6.40
C GLU A 50 -16.49 4.25 6.19
N CYS A 51 -16.91 3.57 7.26
CA CYS A 51 -17.34 2.19 7.22
C CYS A 51 -18.44 1.95 8.24
N GLY A 52 -19.68 1.78 7.77
CA GLY A 52 -20.85 1.71 8.66
C GLY A 52 -21.04 3.03 9.40
N ASP A 53 -21.17 2.97 10.72
CA ASP A 53 -21.38 4.14 11.57
C ASP A 53 -20.07 4.80 12.04
N GLN A 54 -18.92 4.28 11.63
CA GLN A 54 -17.61 4.85 11.95
C GLN A 54 -17.05 5.64 10.78
N ALA A 55 -16.53 6.83 11.07
CA ALA A 55 -15.82 7.66 10.12
C ALA A 55 -14.53 8.19 10.76
N LEU A 56 -13.48 8.33 9.95
CA LEU A 56 -12.24 9.00 10.31
C LEU A 56 -12.04 10.18 9.39
N THR A 57 -11.72 11.33 9.98
CA THR A 57 -11.20 12.48 9.26
C THR A 57 -9.77 12.24 8.78
N TYR A 58 -9.27 13.05 7.85
CA TYR A 58 -7.88 12.94 7.39
C TYR A 58 -6.89 13.15 8.56
N GLY A 59 -7.17 14.08 9.47
CA GLY A 59 -6.33 14.32 10.65
C GLY A 59 -6.29 13.11 11.60
N GLU A 60 -7.44 12.49 11.86
CA GLU A 60 -7.54 11.30 12.71
C GLU A 60 -6.85 10.08 12.09
N LEU A 61 -7.08 9.85 10.79
CA LEU A 61 -6.46 8.76 10.05
C LEU A 61 -4.93 8.89 10.05
N ASP A 62 -4.41 10.08 9.75
CA ASP A 62 -2.97 10.30 9.67
C ASP A 62 -2.28 10.12 11.04
N ALA A 63 -2.90 10.66 12.09
CA ALA A 63 -2.42 10.56 13.45
C ALA A 63 -2.44 9.11 13.97
N TRP A 64 -3.53 8.38 13.76
CA TRP A 64 -3.65 6.99 14.19
C TRP A 64 -2.67 6.09 13.43
N ALA A 65 -2.62 6.20 12.10
CA ALA A 65 -1.65 5.45 11.31
C ALA A 65 -0.20 5.79 11.68
N GLY A 66 0.07 7.04 12.07
CA GLY A 66 1.37 7.48 12.58
C GLY A 66 1.78 6.76 13.88
N ARG A 67 0.87 6.64 14.86
CA ARG A 67 1.14 5.90 16.11
C ARG A 67 1.42 4.42 15.85
N VAL A 68 0.57 3.77 15.05
CA VAL A 68 0.75 2.36 14.68
C VAL A 68 2.05 2.17 13.90
N ALA A 69 2.42 3.09 13.00
CA ALA A 69 3.69 3.03 12.28
C ALA A 69 4.89 3.09 13.23
N GLY A 70 4.85 3.96 14.25
CA GLY A 70 5.88 4.02 15.28
C GLY A 70 5.99 2.72 16.08
N TRP A 71 4.85 2.12 16.44
CA TRP A 71 4.83 0.81 17.08
C TRP A 71 5.42 -0.29 16.19
N LEU A 72 5.04 -0.36 14.90
CA LEU A 72 5.59 -1.30 13.92
C LEU A 72 7.12 -1.15 13.80
N GLN A 73 7.62 0.08 13.76
CA GLN A 73 9.06 0.35 13.76
C GLN A 73 9.74 -0.16 15.04
N GLY A 74 9.09 -0.01 16.19
CA GLY A 74 9.52 -0.60 17.45
C GLY A 74 9.58 -2.14 17.43
N GLN A 75 8.76 -2.80 16.61
CA GLN A 75 8.81 -4.25 16.34
C GLN A 75 9.86 -4.64 15.29
N GLY A 76 10.66 -3.69 14.78
CA GLY A 76 11.69 -3.95 13.77
C GLY A 76 11.20 -3.90 12.33
N VAL A 77 9.97 -3.45 12.08
CA VAL A 77 9.46 -3.22 10.71
C VAL A 77 10.08 -1.96 10.11
N GLY A 78 10.56 -2.06 8.88
CA GLY A 78 11.14 -0.91 8.18
C GLY A 78 11.23 -1.10 6.67
N ARG A 79 12.17 -0.40 6.04
CA ARG A 79 12.38 -0.47 4.58
C ARG A 79 12.74 -1.89 4.16
N GLY A 80 11.99 -2.40 3.18
CA GLY A 80 12.17 -3.75 2.65
C GLY A 80 11.47 -4.85 3.47
N SER A 81 10.84 -4.51 4.59
CA SER A 81 9.98 -5.43 5.32
C SER A 81 8.63 -5.61 4.62
N PHE A 82 8.06 -6.80 4.78
CA PHE A 82 6.66 -7.07 4.48
C PHE A 82 5.88 -7.21 5.79
N VAL A 83 4.66 -6.68 5.83
CA VAL A 83 3.71 -6.89 6.93
C VAL A 83 2.44 -7.49 6.36
N ALA A 84 2.05 -8.68 6.79
CA ALA A 84 0.78 -9.25 6.37
C ALA A 84 -0.37 -8.60 7.14
N VAL A 85 -1.44 -8.26 6.44
CA VAL A 85 -2.63 -7.64 7.04
C VAL A 85 -3.83 -8.52 6.70
N LYS A 86 -4.38 -9.17 7.73
CA LYS A 86 -5.52 -10.10 7.67
C LYS A 86 -6.65 -9.58 8.55
N LEU A 87 -7.21 -8.44 8.17
CA LEU A 87 -8.33 -7.80 8.89
C LEU A 87 -9.59 -7.81 8.01
N PRO A 88 -10.79 -7.88 8.61
CA PRO A 88 -12.04 -7.65 7.87
C PRO A 88 -12.10 -6.20 7.37
N ARG A 89 -13.07 -5.93 6.49
CA ARG A 89 -13.32 -4.56 6.01
C ARG A 89 -13.78 -3.67 7.17
N SER A 90 -12.97 -2.66 7.50
CA SER A 90 -13.26 -1.67 8.53
C SER A 90 -12.39 -0.41 8.36
N VAL A 91 -12.56 0.58 9.24
CA VAL A 91 -11.66 1.77 9.27
C VAL A 91 -10.25 1.38 9.72
N GLU A 92 -10.13 0.41 10.63
CA GLU A 92 -8.89 -0.17 11.14
C GLU A 92 -8.05 -0.80 10.03
N LEU A 93 -8.68 -1.46 9.06
CA LEU A 93 -7.98 -1.98 7.89
C LEU A 93 -7.24 -0.85 7.16
N VAL A 94 -7.90 0.29 6.93
CA VAL A 94 -7.26 1.43 6.24
C VAL A 94 -6.13 2.04 7.08
N VAL A 95 -6.32 2.13 8.40
CA VAL A 95 -5.27 2.54 9.35
C VAL A 95 -4.06 1.61 9.25
N ALA A 96 -4.27 0.29 9.29
CA ALA A 96 -3.20 -0.69 9.21
C ALA A 96 -2.40 -0.58 7.90
N LEU A 97 -3.09 -0.49 6.76
CA LEU A 97 -2.44 -0.34 5.46
C LEU A 97 -1.60 0.94 5.38
N LEU A 98 -2.14 2.07 5.83
CA LEU A 98 -1.41 3.33 5.85
C LEU A 98 -0.22 3.28 6.81
N ALA A 99 -0.41 2.71 8.01
CA ALA A 99 0.63 2.56 9.03
C ALA A 99 1.82 1.74 8.53
N VAL A 100 1.57 0.63 7.80
CA VAL A 100 2.64 -0.18 7.20
C VAL A 100 3.45 0.64 6.20
N THR A 101 2.79 1.41 5.34
CA THR A 101 3.50 2.27 4.38
C THR A 101 4.25 3.43 5.06
N LYS A 102 3.70 4.01 6.13
CA LYS A 102 4.36 5.03 6.96
C LYS A 102 5.58 4.47 7.70
N ALA A 103 5.54 3.21 8.12
CA ALA A 103 6.69 2.50 8.68
C ALA A 103 7.80 2.25 7.64
N GLY A 104 7.51 2.44 6.34
CA GLY A 104 8.43 2.21 5.23
C GLY A 104 8.39 0.79 4.67
N ALA A 105 7.42 -0.01 5.11
CA ALA A 105 7.23 -1.40 4.70
C ALA A 105 6.14 -1.53 3.62
N ALA A 106 6.09 -2.70 2.99
CA ALA A 106 5.01 -3.09 2.08
C ALA A 106 4.00 -3.98 2.81
N TYR A 107 2.70 -3.73 2.61
CA TYR A 107 1.67 -4.61 3.16
C TYR A 107 1.41 -5.78 2.22
N VAL A 108 1.04 -6.93 2.79
CA VAL A 108 0.57 -8.12 2.08
C VAL A 108 -0.88 -8.36 2.51
N PRO A 109 -1.87 -8.02 1.66
CA PRO A 109 -3.27 -8.21 2.03
C PRO A 109 -3.62 -9.70 2.01
N VAL A 110 -4.20 -10.18 3.10
CA VAL A 110 -4.66 -11.57 3.24
C VAL A 110 -6.15 -11.55 3.58
N ASP A 111 -6.96 -12.20 2.76
CA ASP A 111 -8.40 -12.29 3.01
C ASP A 111 -8.67 -13.16 4.26
N PRO A 112 -9.40 -12.67 5.27
CA PRO A 112 -9.79 -13.47 6.43
C PRO A 112 -10.61 -14.72 6.09
N GLU A 113 -11.33 -14.72 4.96
CA GLU A 113 -12.18 -15.84 4.50
C GLU A 113 -11.38 -16.94 3.78
N TYR A 114 -10.09 -16.72 3.51
CA TYR A 114 -9.27 -17.74 2.88
C TYR A 114 -9.07 -18.97 3.77
N PRO A 115 -9.07 -20.17 3.17
CA PRO A 115 -8.74 -21.39 3.91
C PRO A 115 -7.31 -21.32 4.44
N GLN A 116 -7.07 -21.97 5.58
CA GLN A 116 -5.79 -21.91 6.30
C GLN A 116 -4.59 -22.28 5.42
N GLU A 117 -4.74 -23.25 4.51
CA GLU A 117 -3.68 -23.64 3.58
C GLU A 117 -3.27 -22.50 2.64
N ARG A 118 -4.25 -21.73 2.14
CA ARG A 118 -3.98 -20.57 1.27
C ARG A 118 -3.28 -19.46 2.04
N VAL A 119 -3.70 -19.22 3.29
CA VAL A 119 -3.04 -18.26 4.19
C VAL A 119 -1.60 -18.69 4.45
N ALA A 120 -1.36 -19.94 4.82
CA ALA A 120 -0.03 -20.48 5.07
C ALA A 120 0.88 -20.36 3.85
N HIS A 121 0.36 -20.63 2.66
CA HIS A 121 1.10 -20.46 1.41
C HIS A 121 1.52 -19.00 1.18
N ILE A 122 0.61 -18.04 1.34
CA ILE A 122 0.92 -16.60 1.19
C ILE A 122 1.99 -16.17 2.20
N LEU A 123 1.85 -16.56 3.47
CA LEU A 123 2.80 -16.19 4.52
C LEU A 123 4.17 -16.83 4.29
N SER A 124 4.21 -18.07 3.78
CA SER A 124 5.46 -18.75 3.44
C SER A 124 6.18 -18.11 2.25
N ASP A 125 5.44 -17.61 1.27
CA ASP A 125 6.02 -16.96 0.08
C ASP A 125 6.49 -15.52 0.39
N ALA A 126 5.66 -14.76 1.11
CA ALA A 126 5.96 -13.37 1.44
C ALA A 126 6.96 -13.18 2.58
N THR A 127 7.09 -14.16 3.49
CA THR A 127 7.95 -14.10 4.68
C THR A 127 7.82 -12.78 5.46
N PRO A 128 6.60 -12.39 5.88
CA PRO A 128 6.38 -11.11 6.52
C PRO A 128 7.11 -11.03 7.86
N ALA A 129 7.64 -9.85 8.19
CA ALA A 129 8.27 -9.58 9.48
C ALA A 129 7.24 -9.59 10.63
N LEU A 130 5.96 -9.29 10.31
CA LEU A 130 4.86 -9.23 11.26
C LEU A 130 3.54 -9.53 10.56
N VAL A 131 2.57 -10.09 11.28
CA VAL A 131 1.19 -10.28 10.82
C VAL A 131 0.25 -9.46 11.72
N ILE A 132 -0.62 -8.65 11.12
CA ILE A 132 -1.72 -7.96 11.79
C ILE A 132 -3.01 -8.71 11.45
N ASP A 133 -3.57 -9.43 12.41
CA ASP A 133 -4.80 -10.22 12.24
C ASP A 133 -5.90 -9.90 13.26
N ASP A 134 -5.62 -9.00 14.20
CA ASP A 134 -6.58 -8.47 15.18
C ASP A 134 -6.52 -6.93 15.21
N THR A 135 -7.69 -6.29 15.24
CA THR A 135 -7.82 -4.84 15.33
C THR A 135 -7.25 -4.28 16.63
N ALA A 136 -7.24 -5.06 17.72
CA ALA A 136 -6.66 -4.65 19.00
C ALA A 136 -5.16 -4.31 18.90
N MET A 137 -4.45 -4.86 17.91
CA MET A 137 -3.05 -4.52 17.65
C MET A 137 -2.85 -3.05 17.26
N LEU A 138 -3.91 -2.37 16.82
CA LEU A 138 -3.88 -0.99 16.35
C LEU A 138 -4.20 0.02 17.44
N GLU A 139 -4.56 -0.39 18.66
CA GLU A 139 -4.95 0.50 19.77
C GLU A 139 -3.74 1.16 20.48
N GLN A 140 -2.65 1.41 19.75
CA GLN A 140 -1.39 1.98 20.26
C GLN A 140 -1.45 3.50 20.50
#